data_AF-A0A971QW91-F1
#
_entry.id   AF-A0A971QW91-F1
#
_cell.length_a   1.000
_cell.length_b   1.000
_cell.length_c   1.000
_cell.angle_alpha   90.00
_cell.angle_beta   90.00
_cell.angle_gamma   90.00
#
_symmetry.space_group_name_H-M   'P 1'
#
loop_
_entity.id
_entity.type
_entity.pdbx_description
1 polymer ?
#
loop_
_entity_poly.entity_id
_entity_poly.type
_entity_poly.pdbx_seq_one_letter_code
_entity_poly.pdbx_strand_id
1 'polypeptide(L)'
;MNTFEKKIAFCGDVYWVNPETGAEYARLAAGVQFPGKKPGFACVLGETEIRDAAGLGRNYYLLAEIEEAGLQTFIERVYELTQIFSIVDVYGDPNDRTAQEFLYAFNRELQERRQRGFYLSRPPLLGEKGQFEHLCQVIFKHVRAGKKTLHFGPASKLPAYLLEFGQEQIRSGKPDDFPAIAALGYVLTALDTWQAWRPETRMRAAVDYDPFDSSSWDRQPSDREIFK
;
A
#
# COMPACT_ATOMS: atom_id res chain seq x y z
N MET A 1 -7.71 3.14 20.00
CA MET A 1 -6.82 2.99 18.83
C MET A 1 -6.99 4.25 18.01
N ASN A 2 -5.95 5.06 17.86
CA ASN A 2 -6.06 6.34 17.17
C ASN A 2 -6.10 6.09 15.65
N THR A 3 -7.06 6.72 14.98
CA THR A 3 -7.21 6.68 13.52
C THR A 3 -6.00 7.35 12.86
N PHE A 4 -5.49 6.78 11.76
CA PHE A 4 -4.43 7.41 10.98
C PHE A 4 -4.88 8.78 10.49
N GLU A 5 -4.01 9.78 10.63
CA GLU A 5 -4.32 11.14 10.19
C GLU A 5 -4.04 11.30 8.70
N LYS A 6 -5.10 11.54 7.92
CA LYS A 6 -4.98 11.90 6.51
C LYS A 6 -4.64 13.38 6.39
N LYS A 7 -3.47 13.71 5.83
CA LYS A 7 -2.96 15.07 5.65
C LYS A 7 -2.80 15.40 4.17
N ILE A 8 -2.82 16.71 3.88
CA ILE A 8 -2.58 17.25 2.54
C ILE A 8 -1.28 18.04 2.60
N ALA A 9 -0.30 17.64 1.80
CA ALA A 9 0.95 18.35 1.64
C ALA A 9 0.72 19.65 0.85
N PHE A 10 1.66 20.59 0.94
CA PHE A 10 1.58 21.87 0.22
C PHE A 10 1.38 21.73 -1.30
N CYS A 11 1.89 20.65 -1.90
CA CYS A 11 1.71 20.33 -3.32
C CYS A 11 0.32 19.78 -3.68
N GLY A 12 -0.59 19.65 -2.72
CA GLY A 12 -1.92 19.05 -2.90
C GLY A 12 -1.94 17.53 -2.72
N ASP A 13 -0.78 16.88 -2.55
CA ASP A 13 -0.70 15.44 -2.36
C ASP A 13 -1.22 15.01 -1.01
N VAL A 14 -1.97 13.92 -0.99
CA VAL A 14 -2.46 13.29 0.23
C VAL A 14 -1.41 12.33 0.77
N TYR A 15 -1.21 12.33 2.09
CA TYR A 15 -0.41 11.35 2.81
C TYR A 15 -1.05 11.00 4.16
N TRP A 16 -0.57 9.94 4.79
CA TRP A 16 -1.08 9.44 6.07
C TRP A 16 0.01 9.45 7.12
N VAL A 17 -0.33 9.85 8.34
CA VAL A 17 0.58 9.85 9.49
C VAL A 17 0.04 8.91 10.56
N ASN A 18 0.89 8.01 11.04
CA ASN A 18 0.61 7.23 12.23
C ASN A 18 0.82 8.15 13.46
N PRO A 19 -0.23 8.49 14.22
CA PRO A 19 -0.11 9.42 15.35
C PRO A 19 0.71 8.86 16.51
N GLU A 20 0.84 7.53 16.62
CA GLU A 20 1.57 6.89 17.72
C GLU A 20 3.09 6.86 17.47
N THR A 21 3.49 6.70 16.20
CA THR A 21 4.91 6.53 15.83
C THR A 21 5.49 7.72 15.07
N GLY A 22 4.64 8.62 14.56
CA GLY A 22 5.04 9.68 13.64
C GLY A 22 5.41 9.20 12.24
N ALA A 23 5.25 7.91 11.93
CA ALA A 23 5.59 7.36 10.63
C ALA A 23 4.65 7.90 9.52
N GLU A 24 5.24 8.30 8.40
CA GLU A 24 4.52 8.85 7.25
C GLU A 24 4.42 7.86 6.10
N TYR A 25 3.24 7.78 5.50
CA TYR A 25 2.94 6.90 4.38
C TYR A 25 2.34 7.71 3.23
N ALA A 26 2.94 7.56 2.05
CA ALA A 26 2.45 8.16 0.81
C ALA A 26 1.11 7.57 0.40
N ARG A 27 0.90 6.27 0.68
CA ARG A 27 -0.33 5.54 0.37
C ARG A 27 -0.60 4.47 1.41
N LEU A 28 -1.87 4.26 1.70
CA LEU A 28 -2.37 3.11 2.45
C LEU A 28 -3.36 2.35 1.57
N ALA A 29 -3.18 1.04 1.47
CA ALA A 29 -4.11 0.16 0.76
C ALA A 29 -4.27 -1.15 1.52
N ALA A 30 -5.40 -1.82 1.30
CA ALA A 30 -5.65 -3.14 1.86
C ALA A 30 -5.71 -4.20 0.76
N GLY A 31 -5.34 -5.42 1.10
CA GLY A 31 -5.50 -6.61 0.27
C GLY A 31 -6.38 -7.62 0.99
N VAL A 32 -7.28 -8.27 0.27
CA VAL A 32 -8.33 -9.13 0.82
C VAL A 32 -8.47 -10.39 -0.03
N GLN A 33 -8.43 -11.54 0.63
CA GLN A 33 -8.96 -12.81 0.10
C GLN A 33 -10.05 -13.31 1.04
N PHE A 34 -11.26 -13.51 0.50
CA PHE A 34 -12.41 -13.93 1.30
C PHE A 34 -12.28 -15.35 1.83
N PRO A 35 -12.95 -15.65 2.97
CA PRO A 35 -13.01 -17.00 3.50
C PRO A 35 -13.72 -17.95 2.53
N GLY A 36 -13.18 -19.16 2.43
CA GLY A 36 -13.76 -20.24 1.64
C GLY A 36 -13.54 -21.57 2.37
N LYS A 37 -12.75 -22.47 1.77
CA LYS A 37 -12.30 -23.69 2.47
C LYS A 37 -11.28 -23.42 3.56
N LYS A 38 -10.59 -22.29 3.46
CA LYS A 38 -9.63 -21.77 4.44
C LYS A 38 -10.13 -20.45 5.01
N PRO A 39 -9.67 -20.04 6.21
CA PRO A 39 -9.91 -18.70 6.72
C PRO A 39 -9.51 -17.64 5.70
N GLY A 40 -10.34 -16.61 5.57
CA GLY A 40 -10.01 -15.43 4.79
C GLY A 40 -8.89 -14.66 5.45
N PHE A 41 -8.18 -13.87 4.66
CA PHE A 41 -7.08 -13.06 5.14
C PHE A 41 -7.18 -11.66 4.56
N ALA A 42 -6.94 -10.65 5.39
CA ALA A 42 -6.75 -9.30 4.91
C ALA A 42 -5.55 -8.66 5.56
N CYS A 43 -4.91 -7.75 4.84
CA CYS A 43 -3.76 -7.02 5.32
C CYS A 43 -3.80 -5.57 4.85
N VAL A 44 -3.21 -4.69 5.65
CA VAL A 44 -3.04 -3.27 5.32
C VAL A 44 -1.56 -3.01 5.10
N LEU A 45 -1.22 -2.47 3.94
CA LEU A 45 0.13 -2.00 3.62
C LEU A 45 0.18 -0.48 3.59
N GLY A 46 1.21 0.06 4.22
CA GLY A 46 1.62 1.45 4.04
C GLY A 46 2.88 1.55 3.18
N GLU A 47 2.82 2.36 2.13
CA GLU A 47 3.96 2.70 1.29
C GLU A 47 4.60 4.00 1.77
N THR A 48 5.91 4.02 1.98
CA THR A 48 6.65 5.25 2.34
C THR A 48 7.22 5.95 1.12
N GLU A 49 7.38 7.28 1.19
CA GLU A 49 8.12 8.03 0.16
C GLU A 49 9.61 7.71 0.15
N ILE A 50 10.17 7.39 1.33
CA ILE A 50 11.59 7.08 1.49
C ILE A 50 11.89 5.78 0.76
N ARG A 51 12.75 5.88 -0.26
CA ARG A 51 13.27 4.74 -1.01
C ARG A 51 14.30 3.98 -0.18
N ASP A 52 14.56 2.73 -0.57
CA ASP A 52 15.65 1.94 0.00
C ASP A 52 17.01 2.65 -0.12
N ALA A 53 18.02 2.16 0.59
CA ALA A 53 19.36 2.78 0.60
C ALA A 53 20.00 2.86 -0.80
N ALA A 54 19.50 2.06 -1.76
CA ALA A 54 19.92 2.11 -3.17
C ALA A 54 19.14 3.14 -4.00
N GLY A 55 18.06 3.73 -3.48
CA GLY A 55 17.19 4.68 -4.17
C GLY A 55 16.30 4.04 -5.25
N LEU A 56 16.22 2.71 -5.28
CA LEU A 56 15.62 1.93 -6.37
C LEU A 56 14.24 1.39 -6.02
N GLY A 57 13.95 1.10 -4.75
CA GLY A 57 12.69 0.51 -4.30
C GLY A 57 11.97 1.36 -3.25
N ARG A 58 10.64 1.39 -3.27
CA ARG A 58 9.84 1.97 -2.17
C ARG A 58 9.75 0.96 -1.03
N ASN A 59 9.63 1.45 0.21
CA ASN A 59 9.40 0.57 1.35
C ASN A 59 7.90 0.43 1.62
N TYR A 60 7.50 -0.81 1.91
CA TYR A 60 6.16 -1.21 2.27
C TYR A 60 6.19 -1.77 3.69
N TYR A 61 5.24 -1.34 4.51
CA TYR A 61 5.11 -1.77 5.89
C TYR A 61 3.75 -2.41 6.09
N LEU A 62 3.75 -3.62 6.64
CA LEU A 62 2.52 -4.26 7.09
C LEU A 62 2.06 -3.57 8.38
N LEU A 63 0.90 -2.93 8.32
CA LEU A 63 0.34 -2.15 9.44
C LEU A 63 -0.69 -2.93 10.24
N ALA A 64 -1.44 -3.80 9.57
CA ALA A 64 -2.44 -4.65 10.19
C ALA A 64 -2.65 -5.91 9.36
N GLU A 65 -3.08 -6.98 10.02
CA GLU A 65 -3.54 -8.21 9.39
C GLU A 65 -4.72 -8.78 10.18
N ILE A 66 -5.63 -9.44 9.48
CA ILE A 66 -6.72 -10.21 10.07
C ILE A 66 -6.81 -11.56 9.37
N GLU A 67 -7.19 -12.56 10.14
CA GLU A 67 -7.50 -13.90 9.67
C GLU A 67 -8.82 -14.30 10.31
N GLU A 68 -9.81 -14.67 9.50
CA GLU A 68 -11.16 -14.95 9.98
C GLU A 68 -11.84 -16.02 9.13
N ALA A 69 -12.59 -16.92 9.77
CA ALA A 69 -13.27 -18.00 9.06
C ALA A 69 -14.67 -17.59 8.56
N GLY A 70 -15.38 -16.75 9.31
CA GLY A 70 -16.73 -16.31 8.98
C GLY A 70 -16.73 -15.15 7.97
N LEU A 71 -17.43 -15.31 6.84
CA LEU A 71 -17.49 -14.28 5.79
C LEU A 71 -18.07 -12.95 6.28
N GLN A 72 -19.15 -12.98 7.07
CA GLN A 72 -19.76 -11.76 7.61
C GLN A 72 -18.80 -11.03 8.58
N THR A 73 -18.31 -11.73 9.60
CA THR A 73 -17.35 -11.19 10.57
C THR A 73 -16.09 -10.67 9.88
N PHE A 74 -15.62 -11.37 8.85
CA PHE A 74 -14.48 -10.94 8.06
C PHE A 74 -14.76 -9.61 7.35
N ILE A 75 -15.90 -9.46 6.66
CA ILE A 75 -16.28 -8.21 5.98
C ILE A 75 -16.38 -7.04 6.97
N GLU A 76 -17.02 -7.26 8.12
CA GLU A 76 -17.14 -6.24 9.18
C GLU A 76 -15.76 -5.79 9.67
N ARG A 77 -14.86 -6.74 9.97
CA ARG A 77 -13.50 -6.44 10.43
C ARG A 77 -12.64 -5.77 9.37
N VAL A 78 -12.76 -6.15 8.09
CA VAL A 78 -12.07 -5.42 7.00
C VAL A 78 -12.59 -4.00 6.91
N TYR A 79 -13.91 -3.80 6.97
CA TYR A 79 -14.49 -2.47 6.94
C TYR A 79 -14.00 -1.60 8.10
N GLU A 80 -13.93 -2.13 9.31
CA GLU A 80 -13.33 -1.44 10.47
C GLU A 80 -11.89 -0.98 10.19
N LEU A 81 -11.05 -1.85 9.59
CA LEU A 81 -9.70 -1.45 9.19
C LEU A 81 -9.72 -0.29 8.19
N THR A 82 -10.64 -0.30 7.21
CA THR A 82 -10.74 0.83 6.27
C THR A 82 -11.04 2.15 6.96
N GLN A 83 -11.83 2.14 8.05
CA GLN A 83 -12.13 3.33 8.83
C GLN A 83 -10.92 3.76 9.68
N ILE A 84 -10.28 2.81 10.38
CA ILE A 84 -9.11 3.08 11.24
C ILE A 84 -7.95 3.67 10.44
N PHE A 85 -7.70 3.14 9.25
CA PHE A 85 -6.59 3.56 8.40
C PHE A 85 -7.00 4.59 7.33
N SER A 86 -8.26 5.01 7.28
CA SER A 86 -8.80 5.89 6.22
C SER A 86 -8.47 5.38 4.81
N ILE A 87 -8.56 4.07 4.60
CA ILE A 87 -8.23 3.40 3.33
C ILE A 87 -9.38 3.56 2.35
N VAL A 88 -9.04 3.93 1.12
CA VAL A 88 -9.98 3.98 0.00
C VAL A 88 -9.85 2.75 -0.88
N ASP A 89 -8.62 2.28 -1.10
CA ASP A 89 -8.32 1.20 -2.01
C ASP A 89 -8.19 -0.14 -1.28
N VAL A 90 -9.16 -1.02 -1.52
CA VAL A 90 -9.16 -2.40 -0.99
C VAL A 90 -9.15 -3.37 -2.17
N TYR A 91 -8.05 -4.10 -2.33
CA TYR A 91 -7.84 -5.01 -3.45
C TYR A 91 -8.26 -6.43 -3.11
N GLY A 92 -9.12 -7.03 -3.94
CA GLY A 92 -9.57 -8.41 -3.80
C GLY A 92 -10.24 -8.89 -5.09
N ASP A 93 -10.79 -10.11 -5.09
CA ASP A 93 -11.55 -10.60 -6.24
C ASP A 93 -13.00 -10.07 -6.24
N PRO A 94 -13.38 -9.14 -7.14
CA PRO A 94 -14.76 -8.67 -7.23
C PRO A 94 -15.69 -9.69 -7.90
N ASN A 95 -15.18 -10.80 -8.43
CA ASN A 95 -15.98 -11.84 -9.10
C ASN A 95 -16.35 -13.01 -8.18
N ASP A 96 -15.89 -13.02 -6.92
CA ASP A 96 -16.37 -13.97 -5.92
C ASP A 96 -17.84 -13.69 -5.62
N ARG A 97 -18.73 -14.48 -6.26
CA ARG A 97 -20.18 -14.30 -6.16
C ARG A 97 -20.68 -14.36 -4.72
N THR A 98 -20.13 -15.27 -3.91
CA THR A 98 -20.55 -15.44 -2.52
C THR A 98 -20.17 -14.19 -1.73
N ALA A 99 -18.93 -13.71 -1.88
CA ALA A 99 -18.51 -12.47 -1.24
C ALA A 99 -19.33 -11.25 -1.71
N GLN A 100 -19.66 -11.17 -3.00
CA GLN A 100 -20.45 -10.06 -3.55
C GLN A 100 -21.88 -10.02 -2.98
N GLU A 101 -22.53 -11.16 -2.76
CA GLU A 101 -23.86 -11.21 -2.15
C GLU A 101 -23.84 -10.65 -0.71
N PHE A 102 -22.83 -11.02 0.08
CA PHE A 102 -22.65 -10.52 1.44
C PHE A 102 -22.25 -9.04 1.46
N LEU A 103 -21.36 -8.62 0.56
CA LEU A 103 -20.99 -7.21 0.40
C LEU A 103 -22.19 -6.36 -0.02
N TYR A 104 -23.08 -6.88 -0.88
CA TYR A 104 -24.30 -6.19 -1.26
C TYR A 104 -25.23 -5.98 -0.06
N ALA A 105 -25.48 -7.04 0.72
CA ALA A 105 -26.28 -6.95 1.94
C ALA A 105 -25.66 -5.95 2.95
N PHE A 106 -24.36 -6.07 3.20
CA PHE A 106 -23.62 -5.17 4.09
C PHE A 106 -23.69 -3.71 3.62
N ASN A 107 -23.53 -3.46 2.32
CA ASN A 107 -23.62 -2.11 1.74
C ASN A 107 -25.02 -1.50 1.85
N ARG A 108 -26.08 -2.31 1.80
CA ARG A 108 -27.43 -1.82 2.07
C ARG A 108 -27.57 -1.35 3.51
N GLU A 109 -27.03 -2.09 4.48
CA GLU A 109 -27.03 -1.66 5.89
C GLU A 109 -26.23 -0.36 6.09
N LEU A 110 -25.06 -0.24 5.44
CA LEU A 110 -24.28 1.01 5.46
C LEU A 110 -25.05 2.18 4.85
N GLN A 111 -25.77 1.95 3.75
CA GLN A 111 -26.60 2.96 3.11
C GLN A 111 -27.74 3.44 4.01
N GLU A 112 -28.41 2.53 4.71
CA GLU A 112 -29.44 2.86 5.71
C GLU A 112 -28.87 3.73 6.84
N ARG A 113 -27.61 3.49 7.22
CA ARG A 113 -26.84 4.29 8.18
C ARG A 113 -26.21 5.55 7.59
N ARG A 114 -26.42 5.84 6.30
CA ARG A 114 -25.79 6.94 5.54
C ARG A 114 -24.26 6.92 5.59
N GLN A 115 -23.67 5.74 5.67
CA GLN A 115 -22.23 5.51 5.64
C GLN A 115 -21.76 5.22 4.21
N ARG A 116 -20.46 5.45 3.96
CA ARG A 116 -19.84 5.12 2.68
C ARG A 116 -19.80 3.60 2.53
N GLY A 117 -20.25 3.12 1.37
CA GLY A 117 -20.19 1.70 1.03
C GLY A 117 -18.76 1.16 0.94
N PHE A 118 -18.65 -0.13 1.18
CA PHE A 118 -17.45 -0.94 1.09
C PHE A 118 -17.39 -1.65 -0.27
N TYR A 119 -16.42 -1.27 -1.10
CA TYR A 119 -16.25 -1.78 -2.45
C TYR A 119 -14.81 -2.24 -2.68
N LEU A 120 -14.67 -3.29 -3.49
CA LEU A 120 -13.37 -3.82 -3.85
C LEU A 120 -12.88 -3.21 -5.16
N SER A 121 -11.59 -2.93 -5.20
CA SER A 121 -10.84 -2.66 -6.41
C SER A 121 -10.25 -3.96 -6.95
N ARG A 122 -10.27 -4.12 -8.26
CA ARG A 122 -9.67 -5.27 -8.93
C ARG A 122 -8.14 -5.17 -8.90
N PRO A 123 -7.39 -6.16 -8.37
CA PRO A 123 -5.94 -6.17 -8.44
C PRO A 123 -5.44 -6.40 -9.88
N PRO A 124 -4.22 -5.96 -10.22
CA PRO A 124 -3.61 -6.22 -11.52
C PRO A 124 -3.58 -7.72 -11.86
N LEU A 125 -3.80 -8.02 -13.14
CA LEU A 125 -3.77 -9.39 -13.70
C LEU A 125 -4.78 -10.38 -13.09
N LEU A 126 -5.80 -9.89 -12.38
CA LEU A 126 -6.84 -10.77 -11.84
C LEU A 126 -7.53 -11.58 -12.94
N GLY A 127 -7.59 -12.90 -12.78
CA GLY A 127 -8.22 -13.83 -13.71
C GLY A 127 -7.34 -14.22 -14.91
N GLU A 128 -6.11 -13.71 -14.99
CA GLU A 128 -5.15 -14.11 -16.02
C GLU A 128 -4.41 -15.41 -15.67
N LYS A 129 -3.99 -16.15 -16.70
CA LYS A 129 -3.20 -17.37 -16.50
C LYS A 129 -1.84 -17.00 -15.87
N GLY A 130 -1.52 -17.63 -14.75
CA GLY A 130 -0.27 -17.35 -14.02
C GLY A 130 -0.35 -16.17 -13.05
N GLN A 131 -1.54 -15.61 -12.83
CA GLN A 131 -1.74 -14.52 -11.85
C GLN A 131 -1.10 -14.84 -10.49
N PHE A 132 -1.38 -16.02 -9.95
CA PHE A 132 -0.90 -16.39 -8.62
C PHE A 132 0.63 -16.49 -8.56
N GLU A 133 1.26 -17.02 -9.61
CA GLU A 133 2.71 -17.01 -9.77
C GLU A 133 3.26 -15.58 -9.78
N HIS A 134 2.60 -14.66 -10.51
CA HIS A 134 2.99 -13.26 -10.54
C HIS A 134 2.90 -12.59 -9.16
N LEU A 135 1.82 -12.82 -8.41
CA LEU A 135 1.69 -12.33 -7.03
C LEU A 135 2.87 -12.80 -6.16
N CYS A 136 3.20 -14.09 -6.25
CA CYS A 136 4.33 -14.66 -5.53
C CYS A 136 5.65 -14.01 -5.94
N GLN A 137 5.90 -13.83 -7.24
CA GLN A 137 7.12 -13.19 -7.75
C GLN A 137 7.27 -11.76 -7.22
N VAL A 138 6.19 -10.98 -7.17
CA VAL A 138 6.20 -9.63 -6.58
C VAL A 138 6.49 -9.69 -5.10
N ILE A 139 5.85 -10.57 -4.32
CA ILE A 139 6.16 -10.72 -2.89
C ILE A 139 7.64 -11.08 -2.69
N PHE A 140 8.15 -12.06 -3.43
CA PHE A 140 9.53 -12.52 -3.29
C PHE A 140 10.55 -11.44 -3.68
N LYS A 141 10.24 -10.58 -4.66
CA LYS A 141 11.04 -9.39 -5.00
C LYS A 141 11.24 -8.48 -3.78
N HIS A 142 10.23 -8.31 -2.93
CA HIS A 142 10.27 -7.38 -1.79
C HIS A 142 10.74 -7.99 -0.46
N VAL A 143 10.79 -9.32 -0.34
CA VAL A 143 11.26 -10.01 0.89
C VAL A 143 12.69 -10.58 0.77
N ARG A 144 13.28 -10.60 -0.42
CA ARG A 144 14.60 -11.20 -0.66
C ARG A 144 15.70 -10.50 0.15
N ALA A 145 16.56 -11.32 0.77
CA ALA A 145 17.74 -10.85 1.50
C ALA A 145 18.62 -9.93 0.61
N GLY A 146 19.02 -8.78 1.16
CA GLY A 146 19.82 -7.76 0.46
C GLY A 146 19.04 -6.68 -0.28
N LYS A 147 17.73 -6.87 -0.55
CA LYS A 147 16.82 -5.85 -1.15
C LYS A 147 15.46 -5.81 -0.47
N LYS A 148 15.42 -6.13 0.83
CA LYS A 148 14.18 -6.20 1.61
C LYS A 148 13.55 -4.81 1.68
N THR A 149 12.37 -4.71 1.08
CA THR A 149 11.57 -3.49 1.00
C THR A 149 10.17 -3.71 1.58
N LEU A 150 9.76 -4.96 1.80
CA LEU A 150 8.57 -5.29 2.59
C LEU A 150 8.96 -5.61 4.03
N HIS A 151 8.42 -4.84 4.96
CA HIS A 151 8.69 -4.92 6.39
C HIS A 151 7.47 -5.46 7.13
N PHE A 152 7.64 -6.61 7.77
CA PHE A 152 6.63 -7.24 8.61
C PHE A 152 6.78 -6.77 10.06
N GLY A 153 5.66 -6.47 10.71
CA GLY A 153 5.65 -6.22 12.15
C GLY A 153 5.98 -7.48 12.96
N PRO A 154 6.41 -7.34 14.22
CA PRO A 154 6.86 -8.46 15.05
C PRO A 154 5.77 -9.50 15.34
N ALA A 155 4.49 -9.10 15.30
CA ALA A 155 3.35 -9.97 15.55
C ALA A 155 2.74 -10.57 14.26
N SER A 156 3.35 -10.35 13.10
CA SER A 156 2.79 -10.81 11.82
C SER A 156 2.93 -12.32 11.62
N LYS A 157 1.86 -12.94 11.14
CA LYS A 157 1.81 -14.34 10.71
C LYS A 157 2.32 -14.53 9.28
N LEU A 158 2.35 -13.48 8.45
CA LEU A 158 2.76 -13.55 7.04
C LEU A 158 4.15 -14.17 6.81
N PRO A 159 5.19 -13.87 7.61
CA PRO A 159 6.48 -14.54 7.48
C PRO A 159 6.39 -16.08 7.57
N ALA A 160 5.54 -16.62 8.44
CA ALA A 160 5.37 -18.07 8.59
C ALA A 160 4.76 -18.69 7.32
N TYR A 161 3.68 -18.09 6.80
CA TYR A 161 3.06 -18.56 5.54
C TYR A 161 4.05 -18.51 4.36
N LEU A 162 4.94 -17.53 4.32
CA LEU A 162 5.96 -17.42 3.27
C LEU A 162 7.07 -18.48 3.39
N LEU A 163 7.43 -18.88 4.61
CA LEU A 163 8.43 -19.94 4.83
C LEU A 163 7.90 -21.33 4.44
N GLU A 164 6.61 -21.57 4.64
CA GLU A 164 5.93 -22.80 4.23
C GLU A 164 5.70 -22.87 2.70
N PHE A 165 5.98 -21.77 1.98
CA PHE A 165 5.72 -21.64 0.57
C PHE A 165 6.88 -22.15 -0.30
N GLY A 166 6.69 -23.30 -0.95
CA GLY A 166 7.66 -23.91 -1.87
C GLY A 166 7.45 -23.54 -3.34
N GLN A 167 8.42 -23.88 -4.21
CA GLN A 167 8.37 -23.59 -5.65
C GLN A 167 7.21 -24.29 -6.38
N GLU A 168 6.81 -25.48 -5.93
CA GLU A 168 5.70 -26.24 -6.54
C GLU A 168 4.35 -25.56 -6.29
N GLN A 169 4.16 -24.98 -5.10
CA GLN A 169 2.97 -24.22 -4.73
C GLN A 169 2.85 -22.93 -5.55
N ILE A 170 3.97 -22.29 -5.92
CA ILE A 170 3.97 -21.08 -6.76
C ILE A 170 3.41 -21.36 -8.15
N ARG A 171 3.81 -22.48 -8.78
CA ARG A 171 3.46 -22.79 -10.18
C ARG A 171 2.05 -23.35 -10.35
N SER A 172 1.57 -24.10 -9.37
CA SER A 172 0.29 -24.81 -9.44
C SER A 172 -0.81 -24.25 -8.54
N GLY A 173 -0.44 -23.35 -7.62
CA GLY A 173 -1.34 -22.80 -6.62
C GLY A 173 -2.39 -21.86 -7.19
N LYS A 174 -3.49 -21.73 -6.44
CA LYS A 174 -4.55 -20.75 -6.68
C LYS A 174 -4.68 -19.82 -5.47
N PRO A 175 -5.19 -18.60 -5.67
CA PRO A 175 -5.40 -17.66 -4.56
C PRO A 175 -6.22 -18.25 -3.40
N ASP A 176 -7.28 -19.00 -3.72
CA ASP A 176 -8.18 -19.61 -2.73
C ASP A 176 -7.48 -20.65 -1.83
N ASP A 177 -6.43 -21.29 -2.33
CA ASP A 177 -5.66 -22.28 -1.57
C ASP A 177 -4.70 -21.59 -0.58
N PHE A 178 -4.39 -20.31 -0.79
CA PHE A 178 -3.41 -19.55 -0.01
C PHE A 178 -3.87 -18.13 0.30
N PRO A 179 -4.90 -17.94 1.15
CA PRO A 179 -5.51 -16.63 1.34
C PRO A 179 -4.58 -15.52 1.82
N ALA A 180 -3.65 -15.84 2.72
CA ALA A 180 -2.67 -14.87 3.21
C ALA A 180 -1.73 -14.37 2.10
N ILE A 181 -1.29 -15.28 1.22
CA ILE A 181 -0.42 -14.95 0.09
C ILE A 181 -1.19 -14.18 -0.98
N ALA A 182 -2.44 -14.58 -1.26
CA ALA A 182 -3.31 -13.90 -2.20
C ALA A 182 -3.58 -12.45 -1.77
N ALA A 183 -4.04 -12.26 -0.52
CA ALA A 183 -4.33 -10.95 0.04
C ALA A 183 -3.11 -10.02 0.00
N LEU A 184 -1.95 -10.49 0.48
CA LEU A 184 -0.69 -9.72 0.43
C LEU A 184 -0.30 -9.41 -1.02
N GLY A 185 -0.40 -10.39 -1.91
CA GLY A 185 -0.08 -10.25 -3.32
C GLY A 185 -0.93 -9.19 -3.99
N TYR A 186 -2.25 -9.23 -3.82
CA TYR A 186 -3.17 -8.28 -4.45
C TYR A 186 -2.81 -6.83 -4.14
N VAL A 187 -2.59 -6.51 -2.87
CA VAL A 187 -2.25 -5.14 -2.46
C VAL A 187 -0.84 -4.75 -2.87
N LEU A 188 0.14 -5.65 -2.70
CA LEU A 188 1.53 -5.33 -3.02
C LEU A 188 1.71 -5.15 -4.53
N THR A 189 1.13 -6.02 -5.35
CA THR A 189 1.17 -5.89 -6.82
C THR A 189 0.46 -4.62 -7.28
N ALA A 190 -0.70 -4.26 -6.69
CA ALA A 190 -1.37 -3.01 -7.03
C ALA A 190 -0.50 -1.79 -6.70
N LEU A 191 0.13 -1.77 -5.51
CA LEU A 191 1.02 -0.67 -5.10
C LEU A 191 2.30 -0.59 -5.95
N ASP A 192 2.90 -1.73 -6.32
CA ASP A 192 4.11 -1.81 -7.15
C ASP A 192 3.82 -1.42 -8.61
N THR A 193 2.64 -1.79 -9.14
CA THR A 193 2.23 -1.51 -10.53
C THR A 193 1.79 -0.05 -10.70
N TRP A 194 0.83 0.40 -9.90
CA TRP A 194 0.29 1.74 -10.00
C TRP A 194 1.09 2.62 -9.08
N GLN A 195 2.26 3.06 -9.51
CA GLN A 195 3.05 3.97 -8.70
C GLN A 195 2.24 5.22 -8.36
N ALA A 196 2.34 5.69 -7.11
CA ALA A 196 1.86 7.03 -6.77
C ALA A 196 2.50 8.00 -7.77
N TRP A 197 1.68 8.64 -8.59
CA TRP A 197 2.13 9.62 -9.56
C TRP A 197 2.69 10.80 -8.76
N ARG A 198 4.01 10.97 -8.78
CA ARG A 198 4.65 12.24 -8.43
C ARG A 198 5.70 12.55 -9.47
N PRO A 199 5.60 13.67 -10.20
CA PRO A 199 6.74 14.20 -10.94
C PRO A 199 7.87 14.44 -9.92
N GLU A 200 9.11 14.17 -10.32
CA GLU A 200 10.33 14.01 -9.50
C GLU A 200 10.78 15.26 -8.69
N THR A 201 9.86 16.13 -8.27
CA THR A 201 10.12 17.51 -7.86
C THR A 201 10.29 17.69 -6.35
N ARG A 202 11.06 16.83 -5.67
CA ARG A 202 11.40 17.08 -4.25
C ARG A 202 12.84 16.89 -3.82
N MET A 203 13.78 16.68 -4.74
CA MET A 203 15.21 16.76 -4.40
C MET A 203 15.97 17.59 -5.42
N ARG A 204 15.80 18.92 -5.37
CA ARG A 204 16.82 19.91 -5.81
C ARG A 204 16.55 21.38 -5.51
N ALA A 205 15.41 21.78 -4.93
CA ALA A 205 15.11 23.20 -4.72
C ALA A 205 14.94 23.61 -3.24
N ALA A 206 15.69 22.98 -2.34
CA ALA A 206 15.90 23.49 -0.97
C ALA A 206 17.40 23.76 -0.72
N VAL A 207 18.11 24.16 -1.77
CA VAL A 207 19.39 24.86 -1.66
C VAL A 207 19.10 26.29 -2.09
N ASP A 208 18.99 27.17 -1.09
CA ASP A 208 19.14 28.62 -1.16
C ASP A 208 18.38 29.37 -2.27
N TYR A 209 17.04 29.39 -2.18
CA TYR A 209 16.28 30.50 -2.76
C TYR A 209 15.57 31.26 -1.65
N ASP A 210 16.28 32.21 -1.05
CA ASP A 210 15.66 33.29 -0.29
C ASP A 210 15.26 34.39 -1.29
N PRO A 211 13.96 34.61 -1.56
CA PRO A 211 13.49 35.67 -2.45
C PRO A 211 13.79 37.09 -1.95
N PHE A 212 14.40 37.23 -0.76
CA PHE A 212 14.78 38.52 -0.15
C PHE A 212 16.29 38.67 0.11
N ASP A 213 17.13 37.73 -0.33
CA ASP A 213 18.59 37.92 -0.27
C ASP A 213 19.06 38.89 -1.36
N SER A 214 19.13 40.16 -1.00
CA SER A 214 19.57 41.28 -1.84
C SER A 214 21.09 41.34 -2.04
N SER A 215 21.87 40.39 -1.51
CA SER A 215 23.34 40.41 -1.57
C SER A 215 23.93 40.21 -2.97
N SER A 216 23.12 39.89 -3.97
CA SER A 216 23.55 39.65 -5.36
C SER A 216 23.39 40.84 -6.32
N TRP A 217 22.77 41.95 -5.89
CA TRP A 217 22.49 43.11 -6.76
C TRP A 217 23.59 44.18 -6.83
N ASP A 218 24.62 44.11 -5.97
CA ASP A 218 25.65 45.15 -5.86
C ASP A 218 27.02 44.78 -6.47
N ARG A 219 27.04 44.00 -7.56
CA ARG A 219 28.25 43.90 -8.40
C ARG A 219 27.96 44.38 -9.81
N GLN A 220 27.92 45.70 -9.98
CA GLN A 220 28.28 46.30 -11.26
C GLN A 220 29.75 45.97 -11.55
N PRO A 221 30.10 45.43 -12.73
CA PRO A 221 31.49 45.33 -13.13
C PRO A 221 32.01 46.75 -13.36
N SER A 222 32.97 47.19 -12.55
CA SER A 222 33.73 48.40 -12.86
C SER A 222 34.59 48.15 -14.08
N ASP A 223 34.47 49.01 -15.10
CA ASP A 223 35.19 49.03 -16.39
C ASP A 223 36.73 49.20 -16.27
N ARG A 224 37.43 48.38 -15.49
CA ARG A 224 38.88 48.51 -15.27
C ARG A 224 39.72 47.24 -15.32
N GLU A 225 39.24 46.18 -15.95
CA GLU A 225 40.07 45.00 -16.26
C GLU A 225 40.06 44.63 -17.74
N ILE A 226 40.02 45.64 -18.60
CA ILE A 226 40.46 45.53 -19.99
C ILE A 226 41.84 46.19 -20.03
N PHE A 227 42.87 45.42 -20.36
CA PHE A 227 44.30 45.75 -20.39
C PHE A 227 45.07 45.59 -19.06
N LYS A 228 45.56 44.37 -18.83
CA LYS A 228 47.00 44.08 -18.66
C LYS A 228 47.30 42.60 -18.87
#